data_AF-A0A6P1EGR1-F1
#
_entry.id   AF-A0A6P1EGR1-F1
#
_cell.length_a   1.000
_cell.length_b   1.000
_cell.length_c   1.000
_cell.angle_alpha   90.00
_cell.angle_beta   90.00
_cell.angle_gamma   90.00
#
_symmetry.space_group_name_H-M   'P 1'
#
loop_
_entity.id
_entity.type
_entity.pdbx_description
1 polymer ?
#
loop_
_entity_poly.entity_id
_entity_poly.type
_entity_poly.pdbx_seq_one_letter_code
_entity_poly.pdbx_strand_id
1 'polypeptide(L)'
;MSQYLTGPFAGWSIRGNYLVSPDGDRMTPERLVGLAWRGKMELRLAGYASRRKAEASKAIAGRRQMVKVVVVDLGDFRERHFGKSAG
;
A
#
# COMPACT_ATOMS: atom_id res chain seq x y z
N MET A 1 13.07 -7.77 -19.91
CA MET A 1 11.69 -7.56 -19.42
C MET A 1 10.96 -8.88 -19.55
N SER A 2 10.35 -9.39 -18.48
CA SER A 2 9.68 -10.71 -18.53
C SER A 2 8.47 -10.65 -19.47
N GLN A 3 8.52 -11.48 -20.49
CA GLN A 3 7.56 -11.61 -21.59
C GLN A 3 6.12 -11.93 -21.13
N TYR A 4 5.93 -12.31 -19.86
CA TYR A 4 4.62 -12.64 -19.30
C TYR A 4 3.83 -11.44 -18.74
N LEU A 5 4.42 -10.25 -18.66
CA LEU A 5 3.68 -9.05 -18.23
C LEU A 5 2.73 -8.52 -19.32
N THR A 6 2.84 -9.03 -20.55
CA THR A 6 2.08 -8.56 -21.72
C THR A 6 1.55 -9.71 -22.62
N GLY A 7 1.77 -10.98 -22.27
CA GLY A 7 1.44 -12.15 -23.10
C GLY A 7 0.90 -13.35 -22.30
N PRO A 8 0.54 -14.47 -22.95
CA PRO A 8 -0.01 -15.65 -22.29
C PRO A 8 0.95 -16.22 -21.25
N PHE A 9 0.47 -16.28 -20.01
CA PHE A 9 1.23 -16.73 -18.86
C PHE A 9 1.12 -18.25 -18.70
N ALA A 10 2.23 -18.96 -18.87
CA ALA A 10 2.26 -20.43 -18.78
C ALA A 10 2.20 -20.98 -17.33
N GLY A 11 2.15 -20.11 -16.32
CA GLY A 11 2.01 -20.51 -14.92
C GLY A 11 3.33 -20.88 -14.25
N TRP A 12 3.25 -21.08 -12.93
CA TRP A 12 4.34 -21.66 -12.15
C TRP A 12 4.16 -23.17 -12.05
N SER A 13 5.26 -23.92 -12.07
CA SER A 13 5.22 -25.37 -11.85
C SER A 13 6.02 -25.77 -10.61
N ILE A 14 5.57 -26.80 -9.91
CA ILE A 14 6.33 -27.42 -8.83
C ILE A 14 7.13 -28.57 -9.43
N ARG A 15 8.46 -28.56 -9.27
CA ARG A 15 9.33 -29.67 -9.69
C ARG A 15 10.24 -30.07 -8.54
N GLY A 16 9.92 -31.19 -7.91
CA GLY A 16 10.58 -31.61 -6.67
C GLY A 16 10.38 -30.55 -5.59
N ASN A 17 11.48 -30.05 -5.02
CA ASN A 17 11.44 -29.04 -3.97
C ASN A 17 11.52 -27.59 -4.48
N TYR A 18 11.37 -27.38 -5.78
CA TYR A 18 11.54 -26.08 -6.41
C TYR A 18 10.24 -25.57 -7.01
N LEU A 19 10.02 -24.27 -6.82
CA LEU A 19 9.00 -23.52 -7.56
C LEU A 19 9.66 -22.97 -8.84
N VAL A 20 9.20 -23.41 -10.00
CA VAL A 20 9.81 -23.07 -11.29
C VAL A 20 8.94 -22.05 -12.02
N SER A 21 9.56 -20.93 -12.40
CA SER A 21 8.94 -19.89 -13.20
C SER A 21 8.73 -20.36 -14.64
N PRO A 22 7.86 -19.69 -15.43
CA PRO A 22 7.69 -20.07 -16.82
C PRO A 22 8.93 -19.79 -17.70
N ASP A 23 9.82 -18.88 -17.29
CA ASP A 23 11.12 -18.66 -17.94
C ASP A 23 12.14 -19.78 -17.62
N GLY A 24 11.78 -20.73 -16.74
CA GLY A 24 12.63 -21.85 -16.32
C GLY A 24 13.44 -21.59 -15.05
N ASP A 25 13.43 -20.36 -14.51
CA ASP A 25 14.11 -20.04 -13.27
C ASP A 25 13.55 -20.84 -12.09
N ARG A 26 14.45 -21.38 -11.26
CA ARG A 26 14.09 -22.16 -10.08
C ARG A 26 14.18 -21.29 -8.82
N MET A 27 13.09 -21.22 -8.09
CA MET A 27 13.07 -20.71 -6.72
C MET A 27 13.20 -21.85 -5.73
N THR A 28 14.28 -21.80 -4.95
CA THR A 28 14.51 -22.68 -3.82
C THR A 28 13.65 -22.25 -2.62
N PRO A 29 13.33 -23.15 -1.69
CA PRO A 29 12.60 -22.79 -0.48
C PRO A 29 13.31 -21.70 0.33
N GLU A 30 14.64 -21.74 0.42
CA GLU A 30 15.44 -20.76 1.15
C GLU A 30 15.31 -19.37 0.51
N ARG A 31 15.29 -19.31 -0.83
CA ARG A 31 15.04 -18.07 -1.56
C ARG A 31 13.63 -17.54 -1.30
N LEU A 32 12.63 -18.41 -1.26
CA LEU A 32 11.25 -18.01 -0.92
C LEU A 32 11.16 -17.45 0.50
N VAL A 33 11.84 -18.08 1.47
CA VAL A 33 11.93 -17.57 2.85
C VAL A 33 12.59 -16.19 2.88
N GLY A 34 13.70 -16.00 2.16
CA GLY A 34 14.38 -14.71 2.06
C GLY A 34 13.49 -13.61 1.45
N LEU A 35 12.75 -13.93 0.38
CA LEU A 35 11.81 -13.01 -0.25
C LEU A 35 10.64 -12.67 0.69
N ALA A 36 10.10 -13.64 1.40
CA ALA A 36 9.04 -13.42 2.38
C ALA A 36 9.52 -12.53 3.55
N TRP A 37 10.73 -12.77 4.04
CA TRP A 37 11.36 -11.92 5.06
C TRP A 37 11.55 -10.49 4.57
N ARG A 38 12.11 -10.31 3.36
CA ARG A 38 12.30 -8.99 2.76
C ARG A 38 10.97 -8.23 2.65
N GLY A 39 9.93 -8.88 2.12
CA GLY A 39 8.60 -8.26 2.03
C GLY A 39 8.02 -7.86 3.39
N LYS A 40 8.27 -8.65 4.44
CA LYS A 40 7.89 -8.29 5.81
C LYS A 40 8.65 -7.07 6.34
N MET A 41 9.94 -6.96 6.04
CA MET A 41 10.75 -5.80 6.45
C MET A 41 10.35 -4.53 5.71
N GLU A 42 10.08 -4.61 4.41
CA GLU A 42 9.60 -3.48 3.61
C GLU A 42 8.24 -2.97 4.15
N LEU A 43 7.33 -3.86 4.54
CA LEU A 43 6.09 -3.47 5.20
C LEU A 43 6.33 -2.76 6.54
N ARG A 44 7.28 -3.28 7.34
CA ARG A 44 7.65 -2.68 8.62
C ARG A 44 8.23 -1.27 8.44
N LEU A 45 9.12 -1.08 7.45
CA LEU A 45 9.68 0.23 7.10
C LEU A 45 8.59 1.22 6.68
N ALA A 46 7.58 0.74 5.96
CA ALA A 46 6.40 1.54 5.59
C ALA A 46 5.38 1.72 6.73
N GLY A 47 5.66 1.25 7.95
CA GLY A 47 4.77 1.38 9.11
C GLY A 47 3.55 0.45 9.11
N TYR A 48 3.53 -0.57 8.24
CA TYR A 48 2.42 -1.50 8.11
C TYR A 48 2.68 -2.83 8.81
N ALA A 49 1.69 -3.30 9.58
CA ALA A 49 1.76 -4.61 10.25
C ALA A 49 1.53 -5.80 9.30
N SER A 50 0.87 -5.58 8.15
CA SER A 50 0.60 -6.64 7.17
C SER A 50 0.39 -6.07 5.77
N ARG A 51 0.55 -6.92 4.76
CA ARG A 51 0.33 -6.56 3.35
C ARG A 51 -1.11 -6.11 3.11
N ARG A 52 -2.08 -6.78 3.72
CA ARG A 52 -3.50 -6.41 3.63
C ARG A 52 -3.78 -5.01 4.16
N LYS A 53 -3.15 -4.60 5.27
CA LYS A 53 -3.27 -3.24 5.81
C LYS A 53 -2.63 -2.20 4.90
N ALA A 54 -1.47 -2.51 4.32
CA ALA A 54 -0.82 -1.64 3.35
C ALA A 54 -1.70 -1.40 2.11
N GLU A 55 -2.27 -2.46 1.53
CA GLU A 55 -3.16 -2.35 0.36
C GLU A 55 -4.46 -1.60 0.69
N ALA A 56 -5.07 -1.86 1.85
CA ALA A 56 -6.23 -1.10 2.31
C ALA A 56 -5.90 0.40 2.49
N SER A 57 -4.75 0.72 3.07
CA SER A 57 -4.30 2.12 3.24
C SER A 57 -4.07 2.82 1.90
N LYS A 58 -3.51 2.13 0.89
CA LYS A 58 -3.34 2.68 -0.46
C LYS A 58 -4.68 2.93 -1.14
N ALA A 59 -5.60 1.97 -1.03
CA ALA A 59 -6.95 2.11 -1.59
C ALA A 59 -7.72 3.27 -0.93
N ILE A 60 -7.58 3.45 0.39
CA ILE A 60 -8.16 4.59 1.11
C ILE A 60 -7.49 5.89 0.68
N ALA A 61 -6.16 5.93 0.58
CA ALA A 61 -5.42 7.12 0.14
C ALA A 61 -5.86 7.56 -1.27
N GLY A 62 -6.05 6.62 -2.20
CA GLY A 62 -6.56 6.93 -3.55
C GLY A 62 -8.02 7.38 -3.59
N ARG A 63 -8.80 7.10 -2.53
CA ARG A 63 -10.21 7.52 -2.40
C ARG A 63 -10.41 8.74 -1.49
N ARG A 64 -9.37 9.18 -0.78
CA ARG A 64 -9.48 10.33 0.14
C ARG A 64 -9.75 11.59 -0.68
N GLN A 65 -10.92 12.19 -0.47
CA GLN A 65 -11.15 13.57 -0.90
C GLN A 65 -10.15 14.48 -0.19
N MET A 66 -9.57 15.39 -0.96
CA MET A 66 -8.57 16.33 -0.48
C MET A 66 -9.25 17.36 0.44
N VAL A 67 -9.01 17.25 1.75
CA VAL A 67 -9.62 18.15 2.74
C VAL A 67 -8.69 19.34 2.97
N LYS A 68 -9.17 20.55 2.72
CA LYS A 68 -8.49 21.79 3.12
C LYS A 68 -8.84 22.08 4.58
N VAL A 69 -7.88 21.88 5.47
CA VAL A 69 -8.00 22.31 6.86
C VAL A 69 -7.62 23.78 6.93
N VAL A 70 -8.55 24.63 7.38
CA VAL A 70 -8.29 26.04 7.65
C VAL A 70 -8.37 26.24 9.15
N VAL A 71 -7.27 26.67 9.76
CA VAL A 71 -7.26 27.11 11.16
C VAL A 71 -7.64 28.59 11.17
N VAL A 72 -8.70 28.92 11.90
CA VAL A 72 -9.19 30.29 12.07
C VAL A 72 -9.24 30.64 13.55
N ASP A 73 -9.02 31.92 13.85
CA ASP A 73 -9.33 32.46 15.16
C ASP A 73 -10.85 32.44 15.38
N LEU A 74 -11.29 31.84 16.48
CA LEU A 74 -12.71 31.63 16.78
C LEU A 74 -13.44 32.95 17.10
N GLY A 75 -12.74 33.95 17.62
CA GLY A 75 -13.30 35.27 17.92
C GLY A 75 -13.70 35.98 16.64
N ASP A 76 -12.75 36.12 15.72
CA ASP A 76 -12.97 36.72 14.40
C ASP A 76 -14.01 35.95 13.58
N PHE A 77 -13.94 34.61 13.61
CA PHE A 77 -14.88 33.77 12.89
C PHE A 77 -16.32 33.96 13.41
N ARG A 78 -16.50 33.98 14.73
CA ARG A 78 -17.81 34.14 15.36
C ARG A 78 -18.40 35.51 15.07
N GLU A 79 -17.60 36.57 15.18
CA GLU A 79 -18.03 37.94 14.88
C GLU A 79 -18.46 38.10 13.42
N ARG A 80 -17.70 37.52 12.47
CA ARG A 80 -18.02 37.59 11.04
C ARG A 80 -19.25 36.78 10.64
N HIS A 81 -19.46 35.60 11.23
CA HIS A 81 -20.53 34.69 10.80
C HIS A 81 -21.83 34.82 11.57
N PHE A 82 -21.77 35.15 12.86
CA PHE A 82 -22.95 35.20 13.73
C PHE A 82 -23.25 36.61 14.25
N GLY A 83 -22.39 37.59 13.95
CA GLY A 83 -22.50 38.96 14.42
C GLY A 83 -22.08 39.12 15.89
N LYS A 84 -22.09 40.36 16.38
CA LYS A 84 -21.92 40.63 17.81
C LYS A 84 -23.22 40.30 18.53
N SER A 85 -23.18 39.28 19.39
CA SER A 85 -24.20 39.09 20.41
C SER A 85 -24.19 40.34 21.32
N ALA A 86 -25.20 41.18 21.19
CA ALA A 86 -25.43 42.30 22.09
C ALA A 86 -25.76 41.73 23.49
N GLY A 87 -24.86 41.99 24.44
CA GLY A 87 -25.13 41.80 25.86
C GLY A 87 -25.87 42.99 26.43
#